data_AF-A0A7W2NER7-F1
#
_entry.id   AF-A0A7W2NER7-F1
#
_cell.length_a   1.000
_cell.length_b   1.000
_cell.length_c   1.000
_cell.angle_alpha   90.00
_cell.angle_beta   90.00
_cell.angle_gamma   90.00
#
_symmetry.space_group_name_H-M   'P 1'
#
loop_
_entity.id
_entity.type
_entity.pdbx_description
1 polymer ?
#
loop_
_entity_poly.entity_id
_entity_poly.type
_entity_poly.pdbx_seq_one_letter_code
_entity_poly.pdbx_strand_id
1 'polypeptide(L)'
;AYQLNPSYGDAFWSLANTKTYRFSDEEIAQMQTQQNNKALALTDKVQLNFATGKAFEDREDYNQAFQAYQEGNKLQHAHSGFDITKVEQQVAEQIKYCTAELFESRGNLGLNLPDPIFIVGLPRAGSTLLEQILASHSQVDGTMELHNILGLASRLRGRSNNKSDQEAQYPKNLNEINPEYFKRFGQQFIDET
;
A
#
# COMPACT_ATOMS: atom_id res chain seq x y z
N ALA A 1 -3.35 21.10 -21.05
CA ALA A 1 -2.45 19.92 -21.20
C ALA A 1 -3.08 18.86 -22.11
N TYR A 2 -4.22 18.26 -21.76
CA TYR A 2 -4.88 17.24 -22.61
C TYR A 2 -5.31 17.76 -24.00
N GLN A 3 -5.66 19.05 -24.12
CA GLN A 3 -5.93 19.69 -25.42
C GLN A 3 -4.70 19.76 -26.34
N LEU A 4 -3.49 19.77 -25.78
CA LEU A 4 -2.22 19.82 -26.53
C LEU A 4 -1.67 18.42 -26.78
N ASN A 5 -1.89 17.50 -25.83
CA ASN A 5 -1.55 16.09 -25.98
C ASN A 5 -2.76 15.22 -25.62
N PRO A 6 -3.57 14.83 -26.61
CA PRO A 6 -4.74 13.96 -26.44
C PRO A 6 -4.46 12.64 -25.74
N SER A 7 -3.21 12.14 -25.80
CA SER A 7 -2.86 10.84 -25.23
C SER A 7 -2.30 10.93 -23.82
N TYR A 8 -2.25 12.12 -23.21
CA TYR A 8 -1.71 12.29 -21.86
C TYR A 8 -2.72 11.86 -20.80
N GLY A 9 -2.65 10.60 -20.37
CA GLY A 9 -3.63 9.98 -19.50
C GLY A 9 -3.71 10.64 -18.13
N ASP A 10 -2.57 11.06 -17.58
CA ASP A 10 -2.49 11.72 -16.28
C ASP A 10 -3.31 13.01 -16.19
N ALA A 11 -3.38 13.78 -17.28
CA ALA A 11 -4.20 14.99 -17.34
C ALA A 11 -5.70 14.67 -17.24
N PHE A 12 -6.17 13.67 -17.98
CA PHE A 12 -7.56 13.22 -17.90
C PHE A 12 -7.88 12.60 -16.53
N TRP A 13 -6.98 11.77 -16.01
CA TRP A 13 -7.16 11.13 -14.69
C TRP A 13 -7.20 12.16 -13.55
N SER A 14 -6.37 13.20 -13.61
CA SER A 14 -6.38 14.30 -12.65
C SER A 14 -7.70 15.10 -12.71
N LEU A 15 -8.20 15.37 -13.92
CA LEU A 15 -9.52 16.02 -14.09
C LEU A 15 -10.65 15.14 -13.55
N ALA A 16 -10.61 13.83 -13.80
CA ALA A 16 -11.59 12.87 -13.30
C ALA A 16 -11.64 12.84 -11.76
N ASN A 17 -10.50 12.96 -11.10
CA ASN A 17 -10.43 13.03 -9.63
C ASN A 17 -10.85 14.38 -9.04
N THR A 18 -11.12 15.39 -9.89
CA THR A 18 -11.65 16.68 -9.45
C THR A 18 -13.16 16.57 -9.31
N LYS A 19 -13.67 16.59 -8.07
CA LYS A 19 -15.10 16.35 -7.73
C LYS A 19 -16.10 17.17 -8.55
N THR A 20 -15.71 18.38 -8.96
CA THR A 20 -16.57 19.34 -9.68
C THR A 20 -16.46 19.26 -11.20
N TYR A 21 -15.47 18.55 -11.75
CA TYR A 21 -15.28 18.47 -13.20
C TYR A 21 -16.24 17.47 -13.82
N ARG A 22 -16.74 17.78 -15.03
CA ARG A 22 -17.60 16.89 -15.81
C ARG A 22 -17.11 16.90 -17.26
N PHE A 23 -16.82 15.72 -17.78
CA PHE A 23 -16.33 15.58 -19.16
C PHE A 23 -17.46 15.78 -20.17
N SER A 24 -17.15 16.49 -21.25
CA SER A 24 -18.03 16.60 -22.42
C SER A 24 -18.05 15.29 -23.23
N ASP A 25 -19.00 15.18 -24.16
CA ASP A 25 -19.07 14.02 -25.07
C ASP A 25 -17.83 13.91 -25.96
N GLU A 26 -17.31 15.06 -26.39
CA GLU A 26 -16.09 15.14 -27.20
C GLU A 26 -14.86 14.64 -26.43
N GLU A 27 -14.75 15.01 -25.15
CA GLU A 27 -13.64 14.58 -24.31
C GLU A 27 -13.70 13.07 -24.02
N ILE A 28 -14.89 12.53 -23.79
CA ILE A 28 -15.08 11.08 -23.60
C ILE A 28 -14.72 10.33 -24.89
N ALA A 29 -15.21 10.78 -26.04
CA ALA A 29 -14.86 10.19 -27.33
C ALA A 29 -13.36 10.27 -27.62
N GLN A 30 -12.70 11.37 -27.23
CA GLN A 30 -11.26 11.52 -27.32
C GLN A 30 -10.52 10.50 -26.46
N MET A 31 -10.92 10.32 -25.20
CA MET A 31 -10.33 9.30 -24.31
C MET A 31 -10.49 7.88 -24.88
N GLN A 32 -11.70 7.53 -25.33
CA GLN A 32 -11.99 6.22 -25.93
C GLN A 32 -11.17 5.96 -27.21
N THR A 33 -10.96 7.00 -28.02
CA THR A 33 -10.10 6.90 -29.21
C THR A 33 -8.65 6.58 -28.82
N GLN A 34 -8.12 7.25 -27.80
CA GLN A 34 -6.73 7.09 -27.37
C GLN A 34 -6.48 5.77 -26.63
N GLN A 35 -7.47 5.21 -25.93
CA GLN A 35 -7.38 3.86 -25.34
C GLN A 35 -7.05 2.79 -26.38
N ASN A 36 -7.55 2.95 -27.61
CA ASN A 36 -7.31 2.04 -28.72
C ASN A 36 -5.95 2.24 -29.42
N ASN A 37 -5.20 3.27 -29.05
CA ASN A 37 -3.90 3.56 -29.65
C ASN A 37 -2.83 2.55 -29.18
N LYS A 38 -2.37 1.68 -30.09
CA LYS A 38 -1.38 0.64 -29.76
C LYS A 38 -0.04 1.22 -29.28
N ALA A 39 0.36 2.41 -29.76
CA ALA A 39 1.62 3.05 -29.42
C ALA A 39 1.60 3.78 -28.06
N LEU A 40 0.42 3.92 -27.43
CA LEU A 40 0.30 4.61 -26.16
C LEU A 40 0.87 3.78 -25.00
N ALA A 41 1.60 4.46 -24.11
CA ALA A 41 2.16 3.85 -22.90
C ALA A 41 1.04 3.22 -22.06
N LEU A 42 1.36 2.12 -21.39
CA LEU A 42 0.39 1.39 -20.59
C LEU A 42 -0.22 2.27 -19.49
N THR A 43 0.61 3.04 -18.78
CA THR A 43 0.17 3.92 -17.70
C THR A 43 -0.89 4.90 -18.19
N ASP A 44 -0.67 5.53 -19.34
CA ASP A 44 -1.64 6.45 -19.94
C ASP A 44 -2.93 5.72 -20.32
N LYS A 45 -2.85 4.50 -20.90
CA LYS A 45 -4.04 3.69 -21.21
C LYS A 45 -4.86 3.37 -19.96
N VAL A 46 -4.19 2.96 -18.88
CA VAL A 46 -4.85 2.68 -17.60
C VAL A 46 -5.54 3.93 -17.08
N GLN A 47 -4.83 5.05 -17.03
CA GLN A 47 -5.35 6.34 -16.58
C GLN A 47 -6.56 6.81 -17.40
N LEU A 48 -6.51 6.67 -18.73
CA LEU A 48 -7.63 6.97 -19.62
C LEU A 48 -8.85 6.08 -19.37
N ASN A 49 -8.66 4.78 -19.11
CA ASN A 49 -9.76 3.88 -18.76
C ASN A 49 -10.44 4.30 -17.44
N PHE A 50 -9.66 4.66 -16.42
CA PHE A 50 -10.22 5.17 -15.17
C PHE A 50 -10.93 6.52 -15.34
N ALA A 51 -10.38 7.43 -16.14
CA ALA A 51 -11.00 8.71 -16.43
C ALA A 51 -12.33 8.56 -17.19
N THR A 52 -12.38 7.66 -18.19
CA THR A 52 -13.63 7.31 -18.89
C THR A 52 -14.64 6.64 -17.97
N GLY A 53 -14.21 5.72 -17.10
CA GLY A 53 -15.07 5.10 -16.10
C GLY A 53 -15.74 6.15 -15.20
N LYS A 54 -14.95 7.10 -14.70
CA LYS A 54 -15.44 8.21 -13.88
C LYS A 54 -16.41 9.11 -14.63
N ALA A 55 -16.15 9.40 -15.90
CA ALA A 55 -17.01 10.22 -16.74
C ALA A 55 -18.40 9.61 -16.94
N PHE A 56 -18.48 8.28 -17.14
CA PHE A 56 -19.75 7.57 -17.22
C PHE A 56 -20.44 7.44 -15.86
N GLU A 57 -19.67 7.23 -14.78
CA GLU A 57 -20.20 7.19 -13.41
C GLU A 57 -20.86 8.52 -13.03
N ASP A 58 -20.26 9.67 -13.37
CA ASP A 58 -20.83 11.00 -13.14
C ASP A 58 -22.14 11.25 -13.92
N ARG A 59 -22.40 10.44 -14.95
CA ARG A 59 -23.61 10.46 -15.77
C ARG A 59 -24.60 9.35 -15.38
N GLU A 60 -24.30 8.62 -14.30
CA GLU A 60 -25.08 7.48 -13.81
C GLU A 60 -25.18 6.31 -14.81
N ASP A 61 -24.31 6.26 -15.83
CA ASP A 61 -24.18 5.10 -16.72
C ASP A 61 -23.20 4.10 -16.13
N TYR A 62 -23.66 3.41 -15.10
CA TYR A 62 -22.82 2.48 -14.33
C TYR A 62 -22.34 1.28 -15.14
N ASN A 63 -23.06 0.90 -16.19
CA ASN A 63 -22.65 -0.21 -17.05
C ASN A 63 -21.40 0.16 -17.86
N GLN A 64 -21.42 1.33 -18.52
CA GLN A 64 -20.24 1.82 -19.24
C GLN A 64 -19.09 2.16 -18.29
N ALA A 65 -19.40 2.73 -17.12
CA ALA A 65 -18.41 3.02 -16.10
C ALA A 65 -17.65 1.76 -15.66
N PHE A 66 -18.39 0.70 -15.33
CA PHE A 66 -17.79 -0.55 -14.86
C PHE A 66 -16.98 -1.24 -15.95
N GLN A 67 -17.43 -1.22 -17.21
CA GLN A 67 -16.67 -1.75 -18.34
C GLN A 67 -15.31 -1.06 -18.48
N ALA A 68 -15.28 0.28 -18.41
CA ALA A 68 -14.04 1.04 -18.48
C ALA A 68 -13.11 0.76 -17.29
N TYR A 69 -13.65 0.71 -16.06
CA TYR A 69 -12.87 0.33 -14.88
C TYR A 69 -12.33 -1.10 -14.97
N GLN A 70 -13.11 -2.04 -15.51
CA GLN A 70 -12.68 -3.41 -15.68
C GLN A 70 -11.51 -3.53 -16.66
N GLU A 71 -11.56 -2.83 -17.80
CA GLU A 71 -10.46 -2.83 -18.77
C GLU A 71 -9.20 -2.13 -18.19
N GLY A 72 -9.36 -1.02 -17.48
CA GLY A 72 -8.26 -0.38 -16.75
C GLY A 72 -7.60 -1.31 -15.73
N ASN A 73 -8.41 -2.00 -14.92
CA ASN A 73 -7.93 -2.97 -13.94
C ASN A 73 -7.26 -4.18 -14.59
N LYS A 74 -7.78 -4.69 -15.70
CA LYS A 74 -7.18 -5.81 -16.43
C LYS A 74 -5.80 -5.46 -16.97
N LEU A 75 -5.65 -4.25 -17.53
CA LEU A 75 -4.36 -3.73 -18.00
C LEU A 75 -3.37 -3.56 -16.84
N GLN A 76 -3.81 -2.95 -15.74
CA GLN A 76 -2.99 -2.76 -14.55
C GLN A 76 -2.58 -4.10 -13.92
N HIS A 77 -3.51 -5.04 -13.79
CA HIS A 77 -3.28 -6.35 -13.21
C HIS A 77 -2.21 -7.12 -13.99
N ALA A 78 -2.31 -7.14 -15.32
CA ALA A 78 -1.35 -7.78 -16.21
C ALA A 78 0.10 -7.26 -16.06
N HIS A 79 0.30 -6.08 -15.46
CA HIS A 79 1.60 -5.44 -15.29
C HIS A 79 1.95 -5.11 -13.84
N SER A 80 1.10 -5.48 -12.88
CA SER A 80 1.29 -5.19 -11.46
C SER A 80 2.50 -5.93 -10.85
N GLY A 81 2.95 -7.01 -11.50
CA GLY A 81 3.96 -7.92 -10.93
C GLY A 81 3.49 -8.64 -9.66
N PHE A 82 2.19 -8.55 -9.34
CA PHE A 82 1.60 -9.20 -8.18
C PHE A 82 1.70 -10.73 -8.34
N ASP A 83 2.14 -11.37 -7.27
CA ASP A 83 2.32 -12.81 -7.20
C ASP A 83 1.83 -13.26 -5.83
N ILE A 84 0.66 -13.92 -5.84
CA ILE A 84 0.03 -14.41 -4.62
C ILE A 84 0.92 -15.41 -3.89
N THR A 85 1.72 -16.19 -4.60
CA THR A 85 2.57 -17.23 -4.00
C THR A 85 3.63 -16.60 -3.09
N LYS A 86 4.12 -15.40 -3.42
CA LYS A 86 5.05 -14.64 -2.56
C LYS A 86 4.38 -14.17 -1.27
N VAL A 87 3.11 -13.79 -1.33
CA VAL A 87 2.34 -13.37 -0.15
C VAL A 87 2.06 -14.58 0.74
N GLU A 88 1.62 -15.69 0.15
CA GLU A 88 1.39 -16.95 0.86
C GLU A 88 2.66 -17.45 1.54
N GLN A 89 3.81 -17.40 0.85
CA GLN A 89 5.10 -17.75 1.44
C GLN A 89 5.44 -16.86 2.63
N GLN A 90 5.27 -15.53 2.51
CA GLN A 90 5.53 -14.61 3.62
C GLN A 90 4.64 -14.92 4.83
N VAL A 91 3.36 -15.21 4.63
CA VAL A 91 2.45 -15.61 5.70
C VAL A 91 2.89 -16.94 6.33
N ALA A 92 3.26 -17.92 5.52
CA ALA A 92 3.75 -19.21 6.02
C ALA A 92 5.04 -19.08 6.84
N GLU A 93 5.97 -18.21 6.43
CA GLU A 93 7.19 -17.90 7.19
C GLU A 93 6.88 -17.22 8.53
N GLN A 94 5.91 -16.30 8.57
CA GLN A 94 5.43 -15.71 9.84
C GLN A 94 4.89 -16.77 10.79
N ILE A 95 4.02 -17.66 10.30
CA ILE A 95 3.45 -18.75 11.11
C ILE A 95 4.56 -19.71 11.60
N LYS A 96 5.54 -20.02 10.75
CA LYS A 96 6.62 -20.97 11.06
C LYS A 96 7.57 -20.47 12.14
N TYR A 97 7.93 -19.18 12.13
CA TYR A 97 9.01 -18.65 12.99
C TYR A 97 8.53 -17.82 14.18
N CYS A 98 7.34 -17.21 14.10
CA CYS A 98 6.77 -16.43 15.21
C CYS A 98 5.98 -17.34 16.17
N THR A 99 6.66 -18.28 16.80
CA THR A 99 6.06 -19.27 17.71
C THR A 99 5.86 -18.73 19.12
N ALA A 100 5.07 -19.43 19.95
CA ALA A 100 4.89 -19.06 21.35
C ALA A 100 6.23 -19.03 22.11
N GLU A 101 7.11 -20.00 21.87
CA GLU A 101 8.42 -20.11 22.51
C GLU A 101 9.35 -18.95 22.15
N LEU A 102 9.27 -18.43 20.91
CA LEU A 102 9.97 -17.20 20.52
C LEU A 102 9.54 -16.05 21.43
N PHE A 103 8.23 -15.85 21.61
CA PHE A 103 7.71 -14.74 22.40
C PHE A 103 7.92 -14.93 23.90
N GLU A 104 7.91 -16.17 24.42
CA GLU A 104 8.27 -16.43 25.82
C GLU A 104 9.75 -16.12 26.10
N SER A 105 10.65 -16.52 25.20
CA SER A 105 12.10 -16.32 25.37
C SER A 105 12.54 -14.88 25.10
N ARG A 106 11.88 -14.17 24.17
CA ARG A 106 12.31 -12.86 23.66
C ARG A 106 11.32 -11.72 23.85
N GLY A 107 10.10 -11.98 24.31
CA GLY A 107 9.03 -10.96 24.44
C GLY A 107 9.30 -9.89 25.49
N ASN A 108 10.18 -10.16 26.46
CA ASN A 108 10.60 -9.19 27.47
C ASN A 108 11.90 -8.44 27.10
N LEU A 109 12.40 -8.63 25.87
CA LEU A 109 13.54 -7.87 25.36
C LEU A 109 13.08 -6.51 24.83
N GLY A 110 13.92 -5.49 24.97
CA GLY A 110 13.63 -4.14 24.48
C GLY A 110 13.51 -3.10 25.57
N LEU A 111 12.68 -2.08 25.31
CA LEU A 111 12.31 -1.08 26.30
C LEU A 111 10.93 -1.40 26.86
N ASN A 112 10.83 -1.44 28.18
CA ASN A 112 9.57 -1.60 28.89
C ASN A 112 9.04 -0.21 29.28
N LEU A 113 8.57 0.52 28.28
CA LEU A 113 7.96 1.85 28.42
C LEU A 113 6.46 1.76 28.07
N PRO A 114 5.58 2.42 28.84
CA PRO A 114 4.14 2.38 28.60
C PRO A 114 3.67 3.34 27.50
N ASP A 115 4.56 4.18 26.96
CA ASP A 115 4.28 5.26 26.01
C ASP A 115 3.64 4.79 24.67
N PRO A 116 4.11 3.71 24.00
CA PRO A 116 3.59 3.35 22.69
C PRO A 116 2.28 2.54 22.76
N ILE A 117 1.25 3.03 22.06
CA ILE A 117 -0.01 2.30 21.83
C ILE A 117 -0.07 1.84 20.37
N PHE A 118 -0.04 0.53 20.14
CA PHE A 118 -0.19 -0.03 18.78
C PHE A 118 -1.64 -0.42 18.49
N ILE A 119 -2.21 0.17 17.42
CA ILE A 119 -3.50 -0.26 16.85
C ILE A 119 -3.23 -1.20 15.68
N VAL A 120 -3.61 -2.46 15.81
CA VAL A 120 -3.41 -3.50 14.78
C VAL A 120 -4.76 -3.91 14.19
N GLY A 121 -4.88 -3.86 12.88
CA GLY A 121 -6.11 -4.25 12.18
C GLY A 121 -5.92 -4.33 10.67
N LEU A 122 -6.94 -4.85 9.99
CA LEU A 122 -6.98 -4.89 8.52
C LEU A 122 -7.20 -3.49 7.94
N PRO A 123 -6.78 -3.24 6.68
CA PRO A 123 -7.15 -2.01 5.99
C PRO A 123 -8.65 -1.76 6.06
N ARG A 124 -9.04 -0.51 6.36
CA ARG A 124 -10.45 -0.07 6.50
C ARG A 124 -11.21 -0.64 7.70
N ALA A 125 -10.52 -1.22 8.70
CA ALA A 125 -11.14 -1.68 9.95
C ALA A 125 -11.45 -0.57 10.98
N GLY A 126 -11.31 0.71 10.61
CA GLY A 126 -11.58 1.84 11.49
C GLY A 126 -10.45 2.18 12.47
N SER A 127 -9.20 1.80 12.17
CA SER A 127 -8.02 2.11 13.00
C SER A 127 -7.86 3.61 13.27
N THR A 128 -8.06 4.46 12.25
CA THR A 128 -7.99 5.92 12.40
C THR A 128 -9.07 6.48 13.34
N LEU A 129 -10.28 5.90 13.32
CA LEU A 129 -11.33 6.31 14.24
C LEU A 129 -10.96 5.93 15.68
N LEU A 130 -10.41 4.73 15.87
CA LEU A 130 -9.95 4.28 17.20
C LEU A 130 -8.80 5.14 17.72
N GLU A 131 -7.84 5.49 16.86
CA GLU A 131 -6.76 6.44 17.16
C GLU A 131 -7.33 7.77 17.62
N GLN A 132 -8.27 8.36 16.88
CA GLN A 132 -8.90 9.64 17.23
C GLN A 132 -9.61 9.59 18.59
N ILE A 133 -10.25 8.46 18.92
CA ILE A 133 -10.87 8.26 20.23
C ILE A 133 -9.81 8.25 21.34
N LEU A 134 -8.69 7.54 21.15
CA LEU A 134 -7.61 7.47 22.12
C LEU A 134 -6.92 8.83 22.30
N ALA A 135 -6.61 9.52 21.21
CA ALA A 135 -5.98 10.85 21.18
C ALA A 135 -6.87 11.96 21.76
N SER A 136 -8.15 11.67 22.06
CA SER A 136 -8.99 12.60 22.84
C SER A 136 -8.59 12.68 24.32
N HIS A 137 -7.78 11.74 24.81
CA HIS A 137 -7.25 11.74 26.17
C HIS A 137 -5.98 12.59 26.28
N SER A 138 -5.90 13.44 27.32
CA SER A 138 -4.79 14.41 27.53
C SER A 138 -3.36 13.83 27.62
N GLN A 139 -3.22 12.51 27.75
CA GLN A 139 -1.94 11.81 27.88
C GLN A 139 -1.61 10.96 26.64
N VAL A 140 -2.43 11.02 25.60
CA VAL A 140 -2.25 10.23 24.38
C VAL A 140 -2.18 11.18 23.21
N ASP A 141 -1.09 11.08 22.45
CA ASP A 141 -0.95 11.79 21.17
C ASP A 141 -1.24 10.84 20.00
N GLY A 142 -1.84 11.37 18.94
CA GLY A 142 -2.15 10.62 17.72
C GLY A 142 -1.03 10.76 16.70
N THR A 143 -0.23 9.71 16.51
CA THR A 143 0.99 9.75 15.68
C THR A 143 0.75 9.45 14.19
N MET A 144 -0.49 9.20 13.77
CA MET A 144 -0.86 8.71 12.44
C MET A 144 -0.19 7.36 12.08
N GLU A 145 -0.08 7.06 10.78
CA GLU A 145 0.55 5.85 10.26
C GLU A 145 2.07 6.04 10.10
N LEU A 146 2.82 5.57 11.10
CA LEU A 146 4.27 5.60 11.14
C LEU A 146 4.91 4.43 10.38
N HIS A 147 6.01 4.69 9.67
CA HIS A 147 6.70 3.69 8.84
C HIS A 147 7.83 2.94 9.59
N ASN A 148 8.09 3.27 10.86
CA ASN A 148 9.27 2.83 11.61
C ASN A 148 9.33 1.29 11.75
N ILE A 149 8.21 0.64 12.10
CA ILE A 149 8.14 -0.82 12.25
C ILE A 149 8.32 -1.53 10.91
N LEU A 150 7.67 -1.04 9.84
CA LEU A 150 7.83 -1.59 8.49
C LEU A 150 9.27 -1.42 7.99
N GLY A 151 9.88 -0.27 8.26
CA GLY A 151 11.28 0.02 7.97
C GLY A 151 12.24 -0.90 8.73
N LEU A 152 11.99 -1.16 10.02
CA LEU A 152 12.77 -2.12 10.81
C LEU A 152 12.65 -3.54 10.25
N ALA A 153 11.43 -4.04 10.00
CA ALA A 153 11.22 -5.37 9.41
C ALA A 153 11.91 -5.51 8.04
N SER A 154 11.87 -4.46 7.21
CA SER A 154 12.59 -4.38 5.94
C SER A 154 14.11 -4.46 6.11
N ARG A 155 14.67 -3.72 7.09
CA ARG A 155 16.11 -3.80 7.44
C ARG A 155 16.50 -5.19 7.93
N LEU A 156 15.67 -5.81 8.78
CA LEU A 156 15.91 -7.16 9.32
C LEU A 156 15.79 -8.25 8.26
N ARG A 157 15.02 -8.02 7.19
CA ARG A 157 14.99 -8.90 6.02
C ARG A 157 16.37 -8.99 5.34
N GLY A 158 17.21 -7.96 5.51
CA GLY A 158 18.55 -7.86 4.94
C GLY A 158 18.57 -7.67 3.43
N ARG A 159 19.76 -7.44 2.86
CA ARG A 159 20.01 -7.67 1.43
C ARG A 159 20.53 -9.10 1.32
N SER A 160 19.79 -9.98 0.63
CA SER A 160 20.31 -11.32 0.34
C SER A 160 21.61 -11.17 -0.46
N ASN A 161 22.75 -11.47 0.16
CA ASN A 161 24.05 -11.44 -0.49
C ASN A 161 24.30 -12.68 -1.35
N ASN A 162 23.44 -13.70 -1.25
CA ASN A 162 23.53 -14.95 -1.98
C ASN A 162 22.23 -15.23 -2.73
N LYS A 163 22.30 -15.27 -4.07
CA LYS A 163 21.19 -15.72 -4.93
C LYS A 163 20.72 -17.16 -4.64
N SER A 164 21.43 -17.91 -3.79
CA SER A 164 21.12 -19.27 -3.38
C SER A 164 20.29 -19.39 -2.09
N ASP A 165 20.21 -18.34 -1.26
CA ASP A 165 19.33 -18.36 -0.08
C ASP A 165 17.92 -17.95 -0.52
N GLN A 166 17.06 -18.95 -0.68
CA GLN A 166 15.67 -18.79 -1.12
C GLN A 166 14.72 -18.33 0.01
N GLU A 167 15.12 -18.44 1.27
CA GLU A 167 14.31 -18.03 2.43
C GLU A 167 14.66 -16.60 2.88
N ALA A 168 13.64 -15.79 3.15
CA ALA A 168 13.83 -14.46 3.73
C ALA A 168 14.41 -14.58 5.16
N GLN A 169 15.33 -13.68 5.53
CA GLN A 169 15.96 -13.71 6.86
C GLN A 169 14.98 -13.30 7.96
N TYR A 170 14.12 -12.32 7.71
CA TYR A 170 13.02 -12.00 8.61
C TYR A 170 11.76 -12.77 8.18
N PRO A 171 11.04 -13.43 9.09
CA PRO A 171 11.14 -13.39 10.56
C PRO A 171 12.07 -14.43 11.21
N LYS A 172 12.69 -15.33 10.44
CA LYS A 172 13.55 -16.42 10.95
C LYS A 172 14.64 -15.95 11.93
N ASN A 173 15.31 -14.85 11.60
CA ASN A 173 16.41 -14.29 12.37
C ASN A 173 16.00 -13.67 13.70
N LEU A 174 14.71 -13.55 14.02
CA LEU A 174 14.25 -13.09 15.34
C LEU A 174 14.81 -13.97 16.47
N ASN A 175 15.05 -15.26 16.20
CA ASN A 175 15.68 -16.20 17.14
C ASN A 175 17.19 -16.02 17.30
N GLU A 176 17.84 -15.27 16.42
CA GLU A 176 19.31 -15.18 16.31
C GLU A 176 19.84 -13.78 16.61
N ILE A 177 19.02 -12.73 16.43
CA ILE A 177 19.41 -11.35 16.73
C ILE A 177 19.91 -11.25 18.18
N ASN A 178 21.06 -10.61 18.36
CA ASN A 178 21.62 -10.39 19.68
C ASN A 178 20.62 -9.56 20.54
N PRO A 179 20.24 -10.06 21.74
CA PRO A 179 19.25 -9.42 22.61
C PRO A 179 19.46 -7.92 22.87
N GLU A 180 20.72 -7.46 22.94
CA GLU A 180 21.03 -6.04 23.20
C GLU A 180 20.51 -5.10 22.09
N TYR A 181 20.33 -5.60 20.86
CA TYR A 181 19.77 -4.78 19.78
C TYR A 181 18.29 -4.45 19.99
N PHE A 182 17.52 -5.29 20.69
CA PHE A 182 16.10 -5.03 20.92
C PHE A 182 15.90 -3.74 21.73
N LYS A 183 16.77 -3.46 22.70
CA LYS A 183 16.74 -2.20 23.46
C LYS A 183 17.03 -1.00 22.56
N ARG A 184 17.96 -1.15 21.61
CA ARG A 184 18.28 -0.10 20.63
C ARG A 184 17.14 0.14 19.64
N PHE A 185 16.46 -0.92 19.19
CA PHE A 185 15.27 -0.80 18.34
C PHE A 185 14.14 -0.07 19.06
N GLY A 186 13.87 -0.44 20.31
CA GLY A 186 12.89 0.25 21.15
C GLY A 186 13.24 1.71 21.37
N GLN A 187 14.50 2.02 21.70
CA GLN A 187 14.94 3.41 21.90
C GLN A 187 14.81 4.23 20.63
N GLN A 188 15.24 3.68 19.49
CA GLN A 188 15.10 4.35 18.20
C GLN A 188 13.63 4.64 17.88
N PHE A 189 12.72 3.70 18.15
CA PHE A 189 11.30 3.93 17.96
C PHE A 189 10.81 5.12 18.78
N ILE A 190 11.10 5.14 20.09
CA ILE A 190 10.71 6.23 20.99
C ILE A 190 11.33 7.58 20.59
N ASP A 191 12.58 7.60 20.15
CA ASP A 191 13.24 8.86 19.75
C ASP A 191 12.67 9.43 18.43
N GLU A 192 12.05 8.59 17.60
CA GLU A 192 11.52 8.93 16.28
C GLU A 192 10.00 9.18 16.29
N THR A 193 9.32 9.02 17.43
CA THR A 193 7.87 9.16 17.60
C THR A 193 7.52 10.06 18.76
#